data_AF-A0A2N3DWH5-F1
#
_entry.id   AF-A0A2N3DWH5-F1
#
_cell.length_a   1.000
_cell.length_b   1.000
_cell.length_c   1.000
_cell.angle_alpha   90.00
_cell.angle_beta   90.00
_cell.angle_gamma   90.00
#
_symmetry.space_group_name_H-M   'P 1'
#
loop_
_entity.id
_entity.type
_entity.pdbx_description
1 polymer ?
#
loop_
_entity_poly.entity_id
_entity_poly.type
_entity_poly.pdbx_seq_one_letter_code
_entity_poly.pdbx_strand_id
1 'polypeptide(L)'
;MMRVLKIGVGSQIGAGLSGYIAELSSAMLGAELGLPVTHLDSHASYIEHWLKLLKDDDRAILTAAAKAEEAASLLLKLGGRAVPEQFDDASVDALAA
;
A
#
# COMPACT_ATOMS: atom_id res chain seq x y z
N MET A 1 15.46 38.21 -2.95
CA MET A 1 15.82 36.82 -3.31
C MET A 1 14.88 35.89 -2.55
N MET A 2 13.79 35.44 -3.17
CA MET A 2 12.79 34.56 -2.54
C MET A 2 13.04 33.13 -3.02
N ARG A 3 13.33 32.19 -2.11
CA ARG A 3 13.44 30.77 -2.45
C ARG A 3 12.03 30.20 -2.62
N VAL A 4 11.68 29.81 -3.84
CA VAL A 4 10.46 29.07 -4.16
C VAL A 4 10.64 27.64 -3.68
N LEU A 5 9.84 27.20 -2.71
CA LEU A 5 9.71 25.80 -2.35
C LEU A 5 9.02 25.08 -3.51
N LYS A 6 9.78 24.31 -4.28
CA LYS A 6 9.26 23.48 -5.36
C LYS A 6 8.56 22.26 -4.73
N ILE A 7 7.29 22.43 -4.37
CA ILE A 7 6.37 21.33 -4.11
C ILE A 7 6.02 20.76 -5.48
N GLY A 8 6.98 20.03 -6.07
CA GLY A 8 6.84 19.42 -7.38
C GLY A 8 6.03 18.15 -7.28
N VAL A 9 4.71 18.26 -7.33
CA VAL A 9 3.82 17.17 -7.74
C VAL A 9 4.21 16.80 -9.17
N GLY A 10 4.83 15.63 -9.34
CA GLY A 10 5.47 15.28 -10.61
C GLY A 10 5.48 13.80 -10.91
N SER A 11 4.40 13.06 -10.60
CA SER A 11 4.20 11.71 -11.15
C SER A 11 2.99 11.71 -12.07
N GLN A 12 3.22 11.36 -13.34
CA GLN A 12 2.26 11.34 -14.44
C GLN A 12 1.30 10.14 -14.37
N ILE A 13 0.74 9.85 -13.20
CA ILE A 13 -0.45 9.01 -13.03
C ILE A 13 -1.47 9.88 -12.35
N GLY A 14 -2.57 10.20 -13.03
CA GLY A 14 -3.56 11.21 -12.62
C GLY A 14 -4.21 11.00 -11.24
N ALA A 15 -3.84 9.96 -10.49
CA ALA A 15 -4.32 9.68 -9.15
C ALA A 15 -3.22 9.29 -8.13
N GLY A 16 -1.93 9.43 -8.46
CA GLY A 16 -0.81 9.09 -7.55
C GLY A 16 -0.75 7.60 -7.20
N LEU A 17 -0.59 7.26 -5.91
CA LEU A 17 -0.49 5.87 -5.42
C LEU A 17 -1.83 5.13 -5.35
N SER A 18 -2.96 5.80 -5.63
CA SER A 18 -4.30 5.23 -5.38
C SER A 18 -4.62 3.96 -6.18
N GLY A 19 -4.11 3.83 -7.41
CA GLY A 19 -4.26 2.60 -8.20
C GLY A 19 -3.61 1.39 -7.52
N TYR A 20 -2.38 1.58 -7.02
CA TYR A 20 -1.65 0.54 -6.28
C TYR A 20 -2.32 0.17 -4.96
N ILE A 21 -2.81 1.18 -4.24
CA ILE A 21 -3.55 0.96 -2.98
C ILE A 21 -4.78 0.09 -3.26
N ALA A 22 -5.56 0.41 -4.30
CA ALA A 22 -6.77 -0.34 -4.64
C ALA A 22 -6.45 -1.79 -5.08
N GLU A 23 -5.43 -1.98 -5.92
CA GLU A 23 -5.00 -3.32 -6.37
C GLU A 23 -4.50 -4.18 -5.20
N LEU A 24 -3.65 -3.63 -4.33
CA LEU A 24 -3.13 -4.33 -3.16
C LEU A 24 -4.25 -4.67 -2.15
N SER A 25 -5.15 -3.73 -1.86
CA SER A 25 -6.30 -3.98 -0.99
C SER A 25 -7.23 -5.06 -1.55
N SER A 26 -7.49 -5.05 -2.86
CA SER A 26 -8.28 -6.09 -3.53
C SER A 26 -7.63 -7.47 -3.40
N ALA A 27 -6.31 -7.56 -3.56
CA ALA A 27 -5.58 -8.82 -3.38
C ALA A 27 -5.64 -9.33 -1.92
N MET A 28 -5.44 -8.45 -0.93
CA MET A 28 -5.56 -8.77 0.49
C MET A 28 -6.97 -9.27 0.83
N LEU A 29 -8.01 -8.55 0.38
CA LEU A 29 -9.41 -8.96 0.56
C LEU A 29 -9.72 -10.28 -0.12
N GLY A 30 -9.19 -10.49 -1.34
CA GLY A 30 -9.33 -11.76 -2.06
C GLY A 30 -8.80 -12.93 -1.25
N ALA A 31 -7.61 -12.78 -0.65
CA ALA A 31 -7.02 -13.78 0.23
C ALA A 31 -7.88 -14.04 1.48
N GLU A 32 -8.30 -12.99 2.17
CA GLU A 32 -9.09 -13.08 3.42
C GLU A 32 -10.50 -13.66 3.20
N LEU A 33 -11.08 -13.44 2.03
CA LEU A 33 -12.40 -13.97 1.67
C LEU A 33 -12.35 -15.35 1.00
N GLY A 34 -11.16 -15.90 0.76
CA GLY A 34 -10.97 -17.17 0.08
C GLY A 34 -11.34 -17.12 -1.41
N LEU A 35 -11.24 -15.94 -2.04
CA LEU A 35 -11.47 -15.79 -3.48
C LEU A 35 -10.28 -16.37 -4.26
N PRO A 36 -10.52 -16.98 -5.42
CA PRO A 36 -9.44 -17.47 -6.26
C PRO A 36 -8.58 -16.31 -6.74
N VAL A 37 -7.31 -16.30 -6.30
CA VAL A 37 -6.30 -15.34 -6.75
C VAL A 37 -5.64 -15.92 -8.01
N THR A 38 -6.31 -15.77 -9.15
CA THR A 38 -5.77 -16.23 -10.44
C THR A 38 -4.56 -15.40 -10.85
N HIS A 39 -3.58 -16.01 -11.53
CA HIS A 39 -2.45 -15.31 -12.13
C HIS A 39 -2.94 -14.17 -13.06
N LEU A 40 -2.41 -12.95 -12.87
CA LEU A 40 -2.62 -11.83 -13.78
C LEU A 40 -1.64 -11.94 -14.95
N ASP A 41 -2.09 -12.40 -16.11
CA ASP A 41 -1.26 -12.46 -17.31
C ASP A 41 -0.93 -11.04 -17.84
N SER A 42 0.18 -10.46 -17.40
CA SER A 42 1.01 -9.40 -18.06
C SER A 42 1.92 -8.74 -17.02
N HIS A 43 3.11 -9.32 -16.79
CA HIS A 43 3.97 -8.93 -15.68
C HIS A 43 5.11 -7.94 -16.01
N ALA A 44 5.37 -7.67 -17.28
CA ALA A 44 6.54 -6.88 -17.68
C ALA A 44 6.27 -5.37 -17.77
N SER A 45 5.05 -4.96 -18.12
CA SER A 45 4.72 -3.56 -18.39
C SER A 45 4.72 -2.66 -17.16
N TYR A 46 4.49 -3.21 -15.96
CA TYR A 46 4.52 -2.43 -14.72
C TYR A 46 5.93 -2.27 -14.14
N ILE A 47 6.90 -3.14 -14.47
CA ILE A 47 8.25 -3.08 -13.88
C ILE A 47 8.93 -1.75 -14.18
N GLU A 48 8.83 -1.28 -15.43
CA GLU A 48 9.34 0.04 -15.82
C GLU A 48 8.67 1.16 -14.99
N HIS A 49 7.37 1.02 -14.75
CA HIS A 49 6.60 2.00 -14.00
C HIS A 49 6.94 2.01 -12.50
N TRP A 50 7.13 0.85 -11.86
CA TRP A 50 7.63 0.75 -10.48
C TRP A 50 9.04 1.30 -10.35
N LEU A 51 9.92 1.04 -11.32
CA LEU A 51 11.28 1.58 -11.31
C LEU A 51 11.30 3.10 -11.41
N LYS A 52 10.38 3.71 -12.17
CA LYS A 52 10.22 5.17 -12.22
C LYS A 52 9.70 5.70 -10.88
N LEU A 53 8.67 5.06 -10.32
CA LEU A 53 8.09 5.44 -9.04
C LEU A 53 9.12 5.39 -7.90
N LEU A 54 9.90 4.31 -7.80
CA LEU A 54 10.92 4.12 -6.77
C LEU A 54 12.13 5.06 -6.90
N LYS A 55 12.42 5.55 -8.11
CA LYS A 55 13.44 6.59 -8.30
C LYS A 55 12.99 7.95 -7.78
N ASP A 56 11.69 8.23 -7.87
CA ASP A 56 11.10 9.47 -7.40
C ASP A 56 10.81 9.43 -5.89
N ASP A 57 10.40 8.28 -5.35
CA ASP A 57 10.10 8.03 -3.95
C ASP A 57 10.36 6.55 -3.59
N ASP A 58 11.45 6.29 -2.86
CA ASP A 58 11.87 4.94 -2.44
C ASP A 58 10.91 4.30 -1.42
N ARG A 59 10.07 5.11 -0.77
CA ARG A 59 9.04 4.65 0.18
C ARG A 59 7.66 4.50 -0.46
N ALA A 60 7.52 4.76 -1.76
CA ALA A 60 6.23 4.73 -2.45
C ALA A 60 5.50 3.39 -2.29
N ILE A 61 6.23 2.27 -2.41
CA ILE A 61 5.66 0.92 -2.28
C ILE A 61 5.19 0.66 -0.85
N LEU A 62 6.03 0.98 0.15
CA LEU A 62 5.68 0.79 1.56
C LEU A 62 4.49 1.68 1.96
N THR A 63 4.45 2.90 1.44
CA THR A 63 3.34 3.83 1.67
C THR A 63 2.04 3.33 1.05
N ALA A 64 2.10 2.81 -0.17
CA ALA A 64 0.94 2.20 -0.82
C ALA A 64 0.46 0.94 -0.09
N ALA A 65 1.39 0.09 0.37
CA ALA A 65 1.07 -1.13 1.11
C ALA A 65 0.41 -0.84 2.47
N ALA A 66 0.96 0.09 3.26
CA ALA A 66 0.37 0.47 4.55
C ALA A 66 -1.06 1.02 4.38
N LYS A 67 -1.27 1.89 3.39
CA LYS A 67 -2.63 2.40 3.08
C LYS A 67 -3.56 1.32 2.56
N ALA A 68 -3.03 0.36 1.81
CA ALA A 68 -3.83 -0.77 1.31
C ALA A 68 -4.29 -1.69 2.45
N GLU A 69 -3.43 -1.91 3.43
CA GLU A 69 -3.74 -2.67 4.64
C GLU A 69 -4.79 -1.97 5.50
N GLU A 70 -4.66 -0.66 5.73
CA GLU A 70 -5.66 0.15 6.43
C GLU A 70 -7.04 0.03 5.76
N ALA A 71 -7.08 0.16 4.43
CA ALA A 71 -8.32 0.07 3.67
C ALA A 71 -8.93 -1.34 3.69
N ALA A 72 -8.13 -2.39 3.51
CA ALA A 72 -8.59 -3.78 3.57
C ALA A 72 -9.11 -4.11 4.98
N SER A 73 -8.38 -3.72 6.03
CA SER A 73 -8.77 -3.90 7.42
C SER A 73 -10.09 -3.22 7.75
N LEU A 74 -10.29 -1.99 7.28
CA LEU A 74 -11.56 -1.27 7.45
C LEU A 74 -12.72 -2.04 6.80
N LEU A 75 -12.54 -2.51 5.56
CA LEU A 75 -13.58 -3.23 4.83
C LEU A 75 -13.94 -4.56 5.49
N LEU A 76 -12.96 -5.30 6.00
CA LEU A 76 -13.18 -6.54 6.75
C LEU A 76 -13.94 -6.28 8.05
N LYS A 77 -13.54 -5.25 8.80
CA LYS A 77 -14.22 -4.82 10.04
C LYS A 77 -15.68 -4.44 9.76
N LEU A 78 -15.94 -3.64 8.72
CA LEU A 78 -17.31 -3.29 8.30
C LEU A 78 -18.11 -4.51 7.81
N GLY A 79 -17.45 -5.49 7.22
CA GLY A 79 -18.03 -6.77 6.80
C GLY A 79 -18.28 -7.77 7.93
N GLY A 80 -18.07 -7.39 9.19
CA GLY A 80 -18.26 -8.25 10.36
C GLY A 80 -17.20 -9.35 10.52
N ARG A 81 -16.07 -9.25 9.82
CA ARG A 81 -14.89 -10.08 10.05
C ARG A 81 -14.02 -9.42 11.12
N ALA A 82 -13.77 -10.13 12.22
CA ALA A 82 -12.70 -9.77 13.13
C ALA A 82 -11.37 -10.19 12.47
N VAL A 83 -10.60 -9.22 12.00
CA VAL A 83 -9.19 -9.45 11.65
C VAL A 83 -8.45 -9.66 12.98
N PRO A 84 -7.64 -10.72 13.15
CA PRO A 84 -6.82 -10.86 14.35
C PRO A 84 -5.97 -9.60 14.52
N GLU A 85 -6.07 -8.97 15.69
CA GLU A 85 -5.25 -7.80 16.05
C GLU A 85 -3.78 -8.15 15.79
N GLN A 86 -3.14 -7.41 14.88
CA GLN A 86 -1.70 -7.51 14.65
C GLN A 86 -1.01 -7.15 15.97
N PHE A 87 -0.11 -8.02 16.43
CA PHE A 87 0.70 -7.75 17.61
C PHE A 87 1.48 -6.46 17.40
N ASP A 88 1.13 -5.42 18.14
CA ASP A 88 1.92 -4.20 18.22
C ASP A 88 3.24 -4.56 18.93
N ASP A 89 4.29 -4.76 18.15
CA ASP A 89 5.67 -5.02 18.60
C ASP A 89 6.23 -3.83 19.40
N ALA A 90 5.47 -2.73 19.56
CA ALA A 90 5.81 -1.65 20.48
C ALA A 90 5.80 -2.07 21.98
N SER A 91 5.37 -3.29 22.31
CA SER A 91 5.33 -3.79 23.70
C SER A 91 6.59 -4.54 24.16
N VAL A 92 7.52 -4.92 23.27
CA VAL A 92 8.73 -5.68 23.67
C VAL A 92 9.85 -4.82 24.26
N ASP A 93 9.84 -3.49 24.07
CA ASP A 93 10.84 -2.58 24.66
C ASP A 93 10.57 -2.23 26.14
N ALA A 94 9.39 -2.55 26.68
CA ALA A 94 8.99 -2.21 28.05
C ALA A 94 9.47 -3.21 29.12
N LEU A 95 10.08 -4.32 28.73
CA LEU A 95 10.53 -5.40 29.64
C LEU A 95 12.06 -5.45 29.85
N ALA A 96 12.81 -4.47 29.35
CA ALA A 96 14.27 -4.43 29.40
C ALA A 96 14.88 -3.30 30.25
N ALA A 97 14.13 -2.69 31.18
CA ALA A 97 14.63 -1.62 32.07
C ALA A 97 14.55 -2.02 33.56
#